data_AF-A0A6J6HRD7-F1
#
_entry.id   AF-A0A6J6HRD7-F1
#
_cell.length_a   1.000
_cell.length_b   1.000
_cell.length_c   1.000
_cell.angle_alpha   90.00
_cell.angle_beta   90.00
_cell.angle_gamma   90.00
#
_symmetry.space_group_name_H-M   'P 1'
#
loop_
_entity.id
_entity.type
_entity.pdbx_description
1 polymer ?
#
loop_
_entity_poly.entity_id
_entity_poly.type
_entity_poly.pdbx_seq_one_letter_code
_entity_poly.pdbx_strand_id
1 'polypeptide(L)' 'MKLRILILSIILVVVPQNAFAKEIKYVKQKAGQFCAVKDIKNTVTLPTGNKLICTKEGTRARWKNS' A
#
# COMPACT_ATOMS: atom_id res chain seq x y z
N MET A 1 36.31 -40.98 -14.78
CA MET A 1 35.39 -40.44 -15.81
C MET A 1 34.16 -39.87 -15.11
N LYS A 2 34.09 -38.54 -15.05
CA LYS A 2 32.87 -37.71 -15.01
C LYS A 2 31.87 -37.93 -13.86
N LEU A 3 32.20 -37.28 -12.75
CA LEU A 3 31.30 -36.68 -11.75
C LEU A 3 30.12 -35.98 -12.47
N ARG A 4 28.91 -36.53 -12.39
CA ARG A 4 27.70 -36.00 -13.05
C ARG A 4 26.48 -35.96 -12.13
N ILE A 5 26.57 -35.39 -10.92
CA ILE A 5 25.37 -35.13 -10.10
C ILE A 5 25.55 -33.85 -9.27
N LEU A 6 25.85 -32.71 -9.89
CA LEU A 6 26.00 -31.46 -9.12
C LEU A 6 25.45 -30.19 -9.80
N ILE A 7 24.48 -30.31 -10.73
CA ILE A 7 23.99 -29.15 -11.50
C ILE A 7 22.45 -29.05 -11.50
N LEU A 8 21.76 -29.62 -10.51
CA LEU A 8 20.29 -29.55 -10.42
C LEU A 8 19.76 -28.94 -9.11
N SER A 9 20.57 -28.14 -8.43
CA SER A 9 20.19 -27.52 -7.14
C SER A 9 20.28 -25.99 -7.12
N ILE A 10 20.70 -25.33 -8.21
CA ILE A 10 21.01 -23.89 -8.20
C ILE A 10 19.83 -23.01 -8.70
N ILE A 11 18.78 -23.59 -9.31
CA ILE A 11 17.73 -22.79 -9.99
C ILE A 11 16.68 -22.22 -9.02
N LEU A 12 16.61 -22.67 -7.77
CA LEU A 12 15.60 -22.20 -6.80
C LEU A 12 15.98 -20.93 -6.02
N VAL A 13 17.18 -20.37 -6.22
CA VAL A 13 17.68 -19.25 -5.39
C VAL A 13 17.33 -17.88 -5.96
N VAL A 14 16.80 -17.78 -7.19
CA VAL A 14 16.46 -16.50 -7.82
C VAL A 14 14.94 -16.31 -7.82
N VAL A 15 14.32 -16.38 -6.65
CA VAL A 15 12.98 -15.79 -6.48
C VAL A 15 13.21 -14.30 -6.26
N PRO A 16 12.69 -13.40 -7.13
CA PRO A 16 12.77 -11.97 -6.87
C PRO A 16 12.00 -11.65 -5.59
N GLN A 17 12.71 -11.44 -4.48
CA GLN A 17 12.12 -11.09 -3.18
C GLN A 17 11.57 -9.65 -3.14
N ASN A 18 11.58 -8.94 -4.27
CA ASN A 18 11.18 -7.56 -4.35
C ASN A 18 9.70 -7.41 -4.75
N ALA A 19 8.82 -8.21 -4.14
CA ALA A 19 7.47 -7.73 -3.92
C ALA A 19 7.56 -6.69 -2.81
N PHE A 20 8.04 -5.48 -3.16
CA PHE A 20 7.99 -4.33 -2.27
C PHE A 20 6.55 -4.22 -1.79
N ALA A 21 6.31 -4.58 -0.53
CA ALA A 21 5.10 -4.25 0.17
C ALA A 21 5.08 -2.72 0.21
N LYS A 22 4.50 -2.10 -0.83
CA LYS A 22 4.26 -0.67 -0.88
C LYS A 22 3.42 -0.40 0.35
N GLU A 23 4.02 0.20 1.37
CA GLU A 23 3.33 0.50 2.62
C GLU A 23 2.16 1.40 2.26
N ILE A 24 0.97 0.80 2.17
CA ILE A 24 -0.25 1.51 1.81
C ILE A 24 -0.53 2.37 3.06
N LYS A 25 -0.04 3.61 3.08
CA LYS A 25 -0.15 4.54 4.23
C LYS A 25 -1.59 4.70 4.75
N TYR A 26 -2.58 4.31 3.95
CA TYR A 26 -4.00 4.48 4.23
C TYR A 26 -4.79 3.16 4.19
N VAL A 27 -4.27 2.06 4.77
CA VAL A 27 -4.97 0.75 4.77
C VAL A 27 -6.34 0.78 5.47
N LYS A 28 -6.54 1.65 6.47
CA LYS A 28 -7.69 1.61 7.38
C LYS A 28 -8.46 2.93 7.51
N GLN A 29 -8.31 3.87 6.58
CA GLN A 29 -9.07 5.11 6.62
C GLN A 29 -10.54 4.85 6.26
N LYS A 30 -11.48 5.51 6.95
CA LYS A 30 -12.92 5.42 6.69
C LYS A 30 -13.51 6.80 6.45
N ALA A 31 -14.56 6.89 5.64
CA ALA A 31 -15.34 8.12 5.54
C ALA A 31 -15.88 8.52 6.92
N GLY A 32 -15.83 9.82 7.24
CA GLY A 32 -16.18 10.38 8.54
C GLY A 32 -15.05 10.39 9.58
N GLN A 33 -13.97 9.63 9.36
CA GLN A 33 -12.79 9.65 10.25
C GLN A 33 -12.03 10.97 10.11
N PHE A 34 -11.49 11.49 11.21
CA PHE A 34 -10.62 12.66 11.17
C PHE A 34 -9.36 12.37 10.36
N CYS A 35 -9.02 13.29 9.47
CA CYS A 35 -7.76 13.28 8.72
C CYS A 35 -6.81 14.35 9.28
N ALA A 36 -5.50 14.14 9.09
CA ALA A 36 -4.53 15.14 9.51
C ALA A 36 -4.69 16.39 8.65
N VAL A 37 -4.39 17.56 9.24
CA VAL A 37 -4.50 18.85 8.52
C VAL A 37 -3.59 18.88 7.28
N LYS A 38 -2.43 18.22 7.34
CA LYS A 38 -1.51 18.06 6.20
C LYS A 38 -2.09 17.26 5.02
N ASP A 39 -3.14 16.48 5.27
CA ASP A 39 -3.77 15.64 4.26
C ASP A 39 -4.99 16.31 3.62
N ILE A 40 -5.35 17.54 4.01
CA ILE A 40 -6.47 18.28 3.42
C ILE A 40 -6.24 18.43 1.90
N LYS A 41 -7.28 18.10 1.11
CA LYS A 41 -7.27 17.98 -0.37
C LYS A 41 -6.50 16.79 -0.93
N ASN A 42 -5.86 15.95 -0.10
CA ASN A 42 -5.31 14.68 -0.59
C ASN A 42 -6.44 13.66 -0.80
N THR A 43 -6.32 12.93 -1.91
CA THR A 43 -7.16 11.79 -2.22
C THR A 43 -6.35 10.51 -2.03
N VAL A 44 -6.93 9.55 -1.32
CA VAL A 44 -6.32 8.24 -1.05
C VAL A 44 -7.22 7.15 -1.60
N THR A 45 -6.63 6.18 -2.28
CA THR A 45 -7.34 4.99 -2.76
C THR A 45 -7.14 3.88 -1.73
N LEU A 46 -8.25 3.40 -1.18
CA LEU A 46 -8.26 2.28 -0.25
C LEU A 46 -7.96 0.97 -1.00
N PRO A 47 -7.49 -0.08 -0.30
CA PRO A 47 -7.32 -1.41 -0.88
C PRO A 47 -8.60 -1.98 -1.48
N THR A 48 -9.77 -1.55 -0.97
CA THR A 48 -11.10 -1.89 -1.49
C THR A 48 -11.46 -1.20 -2.82
N GLY A 49 -10.62 -0.31 -3.34
CA GLY A 49 -10.90 0.50 -4.54
C GLY A 49 -11.63 1.82 -4.27
N ASN A 50 -12.20 2.00 -3.07
CA ASN A 50 -12.86 3.24 -2.67
C ASN A 50 -11.87 4.41 -2.59
N LYS A 51 -12.28 5.58 -3.08
CA LYS A 51 -11.50 6.82 -2.98
C LYS A 51 -12.02 7.67 -1.84
N LEU A 52 -11.11 8.10 -0.97
CA LEU A 52 -11.40 9.05 0.09
C LEU A 52 -10.65 10.35 -0.16
N ILE A 53 -11.33 11.48 -0.03
CA ILE A 53 -10.73 12.81 -0.02
C ILE A 53 -10.81 13.40 1.39
N CYS A 54 -9.72 13.95 1.89
CA CYS A 54 -9.73 14.66 3.16
C CYS A 54 -10.22 16.10 2.92
N THR A 55 -11.36 16.45 3.51
CA THR A 55 -11.98 17.77 3.39
C THR A 55 -12.03 18.45 4.74
N LYS A 56 -11.77 19.76 4.78
CA LYS A 56 -11.91 20.59 5.98
C LYS A 56 -13.36 21.03 6.13
N GLU A 57 -13.96 20.77 7.29
CA GLU A 57 -15.29 21.23 7.69
C GLU A 57 -15.16 22.03 8.99
N GLY A 58 -15.19 23.36 8.85
CA GLY A 58 -14.95 24.26 9.98
C GLY A 58 -13.54 24.11 10.54
N THR A 59 -13.44 23.71 11.81
CA THR A 59 -12.16 23.58 12.53
C THR A 59 -11.48 22.22 12.39
N ARG A 60 -12.17 21.21 11.84
CA ARG A 60 -11.67 19.83 11.76
C ARG A 60 -11.66 19.34 10.31
N ALA A 61 -10.75 18.43 9.99
CA ALA A 61 -10.70 17.78 8.67
C ALA A 61 -11.13 16.32 8.78
N ARG A 62 -11.95 15.85 7.83
CA ARG A 62 -12.44 14.47 7.79
C ARG A 62 -12.29 13.87 6.41
N TRP A 63 -12.06 12.56 6.36
CA TRP A 63 -12.16 11.80 5.12
C TRP A 63 -13.60 11.72 4.66
N LYS A 64 -13.84 11.90 3.37
CA LYS A 64 -15.13 11.77 2.70
C LYS A 64 -14.98 10.92 1.46
N ASN A 65 -16.05 10.26 1.03
CA ASN A 65 -16.05 9.59 -0.26
C ASN A 65 -15.88 10.64 -1.36
N SER A 66 -14.90 10.42 -2.23
CA SER A 66 -14.61 11.28 -3.39
C SER A 66 -15.40 10.86 -4.61
#